data_AF-A0A9P6E7U3-F1
#
_entry.id   AF-A0A9P6E7U3-F1
#
_cell.length_a   1.000
_cell.length_b   1.000
_cell.length_c   1.000
_cell.angle_alpha   90.00
_cell.angle_beta   90.00
_cell.angle_gamma   90.00
#
_symmetry.space_group_name_H-M   'P 1'
#
loop_
_entity.id
_entity.type
_entity.pdbx_description
1 polymer ?
#
loop_
_entity_poly.entity_id
_entity_poly.type
_entity_poly.pdbx_seq_one_letter_code
_entity_poly.pdbx_strand_id
1 'polypeptide(L)'
;MTYSHSNIIRYRAYGFRAVSARLYPALVREPARALVDTIFNRNRELCLVDHLLSGKSKVHHVLVRVQDLAGKIHLFCIFFRNSTLLDTNNLIEAMVPGRTWTGDILAVRAAAKNNVDGVVHLCSNDDILIDFAVRSLVERMTRGLRLCIPVYPVFCM
;
A
#
# COMPACT_ATOMS: atom_id res chain seq x y z
N MET A 1 -1.74 -25.17 17.64
CA MET A 1 -1.51 -24.69 16.26
C MET A 1 -0.46 -23.60 16.32
N THR A 2 0.68 -23.87 15.69
CA THR A 2 1.98 -23.25 15.97
C THR A 2 2.20 -21.97 15.17
N TYR A 3 2.82 -21.00 15.81
CA TYR A 3 2.99 -19.61 15.42
C TYR A 3 3.62 -19.43 14.03
N SER A 4 2.93 -18.68 13.17
CA SER A 4 3.44 -18.15 11.90
C SER A 4 4.65 -17.27 12.17
N HIS A 5 5.83 -17.77 11.82
CA HIS A 5 7.09 -17.03 11.82
C HIS A 5 6.95 -15.82 10.91
N SER A 6 6.62 -14.67 11.49
CA SER A 6 6.74 -13.39 10.80
C SER A 6 8.24 -13.13 10.65
N ASN A 7 8.80 -13.46 9.48
CA ASN A 7 10.19 -13.16 9.15
C ASN A 7 10.37 -11.63 9.09
N ILE A 8 10.63 -11.02 10.25
CA ILE A 8 11.04 -9.62 10.34
C ILE A 8 12.46 -9.56 9.79
N ILE A 9 12.59 -9.08 8.57
CA ILE A 9 13.88 -8.94 7.90
C ILE A 9 14.60 -7.74 8.56
N ARG A 10 15.67 -8.01 9.30
CA ARG A 10 16.55 -6.97 9.87
C ARG A 10 17.66 -6.66 8.86
N TYR A 11 17.73 -5.39 8.44
CA TYR A 11 18.56 -4.91 7.35
C TYR A 11 20.03 -4.74 7.77
N ARG A 12 20.92 -5.61 7.27
CA ARG A 12 22.36 -5.31 7.17
C ARG A 12 22.66 -5.01 5.70
N ALA A 13 23.30 -3.86 5.49
CA ALA A 13 24.04 -3.39 4.31
C ALA A 13 23.86 -4.19 2.99
N TYR A 14 23.20 -3.56 2.00
CA TYR A 14 23.28 -3.86 0.55
C TYR A 14 22.83 -5.25 0.07
N GLY A 15 21.58 -5.64 0.36
CA GLY A 15 20.93 -6.76 -0.31
C GLY A 15 19.57 -6.35 -0.87
N PHE A 16 19.37 -6.53 -2.17
CA PHE A 16 18.05 -6.46 -2.80
C PHE A 16 17.21 -7.63 -2.30
N ARG A 17 15.95 -7.39 -1.94
CA ARG A 17 15.00 -8.47 -1.70
C ARG A 17 13.63 -8.07 -2.21
N ALA A 18 13.09 -8.90 -3.09
CA ALA A 18 11.74 -8.76 -3.60
C ALA A 18 10.74 -9.06 -2.50
N VAL A 19 9.82 -8.13 -2.23
CA VAL A 19 8.65 -8.36 -1.37
C VAL A 19 7.38 -8.39 -2.20
N SER A 20 6.40 -9.16 -1.74
CA SER A 20 5.08 -9.17 -2.37
C SER A 20 4.37 -7.85 -2.09
N ALA A 21 3.67 -7.33 -3.10
CA ALA A 21 2.86 -6.12 -3.04
C ALA A 21 1.55 -6.33 -3.81
N ARG A 22 0.57 -5.48 -3.53
CA ARG A 22 -0.73 -5.47 -4.21
C ARG A 22 -0.83 -4.21 -5.05
N LEU A 23 -0.91 -4.39 -6.37
CA LEU A 23 -1.01 -3.34 -7.37
C LEU A 23 -2.46 -3.20 -7.82
N TYR A 24 -2.91 -1.95 -7.96
CA TYR A 24 -4.21 -1.53 -8.46
C TYR A 24 -3.94 -0.71 -9.73
N PRO A 25 -3.72 -1.37 -10.88
CA PRO A 25 -3.36 -0.67 -12.11
C PRO A 25 -4.58 0.02 -12.71
N ALA A 26 -4.37 1.23 -13.23
CA ALA A 26 -5.33 1.89 -14.09
C ALA A 26 -5.55 1.01 -15.34
N LEU A 27 -6.80 0.96 -15.82
CA LEU A 27 -7.26 0.15 -16.97
C LEU A 27 -7.45 -1.36 -16.75
N VAL A 28 -7.02 -1.94 -15.63
CA VAL A 28 -7.25 -3.37 -15.34
C VAL A 28 -8.46 -3.54 -14.42
N ARG A 29 -9.16 -4.68 -14.55
CA ARG A 29 -10.37 -4.99 -13.78
C ARG A 29 -10.13 -5.68 -12.44
N GLU A 30 -8.90 -6.08 -12.14
CA GLU A 30 -8.56 -6.83 -10.93
C GLU A 30 -7.20 -6.38 -10.36
N PRO A 31 -7.01 -6.43 -9.02
CA PRO A 31 -5.72 -6.13 -8.41
C PRO A 31 -4.72 -7.23 -8.73
N ALA A 32 -3.48 -6.86 -9.01
CA ALA A 32 -2.40 -7.79 -9.28
C ALA A 32 -1.48 -7.94 -8.06
N ARG A 33 -0.86 -9.11 -7.90
CA ARG A 33 0.31 -9.25 -7.01
C ARG A 33 1.57 -8.94 -7.81
N ALA A 34 2.35 -7.99 -7.32
CA ALA A 34 3.63 -7.60 -7.90
C ALA A 34 4.77 -7.88 -6.92
N LEU A 35 5.95 -8.20 -7.44
CA LEU A 35 7.17 -8.24 -6.65
C LEU A 35 7.84 -6.87 -6.70
N VAL A 36 8.16 -6.32 -5.53
CA VAL A 36 8.81 -5.01 -5.38
C VAL A 36 10.18 -5.23 -4.78
N ASP A 37 11.22 -4.80 -5.48
CA ASP A 37 12.55 -4.80 -4.92
C ASP A 37 12.68 -3.66 -3.92
N THR A 38 12.99 -3.97 -2.66
CA THR A 38 13.12 -2.91 -1.64
C THR A 38 14.56 -2.51 -1.46
N ILE A 39 14.99 -1.43 -2.11
CA ILE A 39 16.15 -0.64 -1.67
C ILE A 39 15.62 0.47 -0.78
N PHE A 40 16.03 0.51 0.49
CA PHE A 40 15.92 1.73 1.27
C PHE A 40 17.18 2.55 0.99
N ASN A 41 17.04 3.69 0.31
CA ASN A 41 18.14 4.65 0.20
C ASN A 41 18.45 5.25 1.60
N ARG A 42 19.50 6.07 1.73
CA ARG A 42 19.84 6.75 3.00
C ARG A 42 18.68 7.61 3.55
N ASN A 43 17.69 7.93 2.72
CA ASN A 43 16.48 8.68 3.06
C ASN A 43 15.28 7.78 3.39
N ARG A 44 15.47 6.45 3.47
CA ARG A 44 14.43 5.44 3.72
C ARG A 44 13.31 5.42 2.67
N GLU A 45 13.57 5.87 1.46
CA GLU A 45 12.61 5.76 0.37
C GLU A 45 12.72 4.37 -0.27
N LEU A 46 11.57 3.76 -0.54
CA LEU A 46 11.46 2.54 -1.33
C LEU A 46 11.77 2.87 -2.79
N CYS A 47 13.06 2.82 -3.14
CA CYS A 47 13.60 3.39 -4.38
C CYS A 47 13.14 2.73 -5.69
N LEU A 48 12.35 1.64 -5.65
CA LEU A 48 11.96 0.89 -6.84
C LEU A 48 10.44 0.72 -6.98
N VAL A 49 9.62 1.61 -6.42
CA VAL A 49 8.19 1.62 -6.72
C VAL A 49 7.88 2.31 -8.06
N ASP A 50 8.72 3.26 -8.46
CA ASP A 50 8.47 4.14 -9.61
C ASP A 50 8.27 3.41 -10.95
N HIS A 51 8.90 2.24 -11.13
CA HIS A 51 8.80 1.45 -12.36
C HIS A 51 7.54 0.56 -12.40
N LEU A 52 6.90 0.33 -11.25
CA LEU A 52 5.69 -0.49 -11.14
C LEU A 52 4.41 0.33 -11.32
N LEU A 53 4.50 1.64 -11.10
CA LEU A 53 3.44 2.58 -11.38
C LEU A 53 3.63 3.13 -12.79
N SER A 54 2.56 3.27 -13.54
CA SER A 54 2.52 3.84 -14.89
C SER A 54 2.61 5.37 -14.85
N GLY A 55 3.07 5.96 -15.96
CA GLY A 55 3.20 7.41 -16.12
C GLY A 55 4.50 8.01 -15.57
N LYS A 56 4.65 9.34 -15.71
CA LYS A 56 5.85 10.10 -15.31
C LYS A 56 5.59 11.07 -14.14
N SER A 57 4.44 10.97 -13.47
CA SER A 57 4.13 11.86 -12.36
C SER A 57 4.87 11.47 -11.07
N LYS A 58 4.97 12.42 -10.14
CA LYS A 58 5.58 12.18 -8.82
C LYS A 58 4.81 11.08 -8.10
N VAL A 59 5.53 10.09 -7.57
CA VAL A 59 4.94 9.08 -6.68
C VAL A 59 4.76 9.68 -5.30
N HIS A 60 3.55 9.59 -4.79
CA HIS A 60 3.19 9.93 -3.42
C HIS A 60 3.09 8.66 -2.59
N HIS A 61 3.26 8.77 -1.28
CA HIS A 61 3.06 7.64 -0.38
C HIS A 61 2.43 8.07 0.94
N VAL A 62 1.75 7.12 1.59
CA VAL A 62 1.13 7.31 2.91
C VAL A 62 1.20 6.01 3.70
N LEU A 63 1.37 6.11 5.01
CA LEU A 63 1.26 4.97 5.91
C LEU A 63 -0.17 4.87 6.46
N VAL A 64 -0.83 3.76 6.19
CA VAL A 64 -2.18 3.44 6.69
C VAL A 64 -2.07 2.37 7.76
N ARG A 65 -2.75 2.61 8.89
CA ARG A 65 -2.80 1.70 10.04
C ARG A 65 -4.18 1.09 10.14
N VAL A 66 -4.34 -0.16 9.73
CA VAL A 66 -5.59 -0.90 9.88
C VAL A 66 -5.55 -1.69 11.19
N GLN A 67 -6.60 -1.60 11.98
CA GLN A 67 -6.80 -2.50 13.13
C GLN A 67 -7.83 -3.56 12.75
N ASP A 68 -7.48 -4.84 12.95
CA ASP A 68 -8.41 -5.95 12.77
C ASP A 68 -9.35 -6.11 13.99
N LEU A 69 -10.34 -7.00 13.86
CA LEU A 69 -11.31 -7.28 14.91
C LEU A 69 -10.68 -7.89 16.18
N ALA A 70 -9.53 -8.56 16.05
CA ALA A 70 -8.78 -9.10 17.18
C ALA A 70 -7.93 -8.02 17.88
N GLY A 71 -8.00 -6.77 17.41
CA GLY A 71 -7.25 -5.64 17.92
C GLY A 71 -5.79 -5.60 17.46
N LYS A 72 -5.40 -6.48 16.54
CA LYS A 72 -4.06 -6.48 15.96
C LYS A 72 -3.91 -5.34 14.95
N ILE A 73 -2.74 -4.73 14.98
CA ILE A 73 -2.41 -3.59 14.11
C ILE A 73 -1.64 -4.08 12.88
N HIS A 74 -2.09 -3.62 11.72
CA HIS A 74 -1.52 -3.86 10.40
C HIS A 74 -1.11 -2.53 9.80
N LEU A 75 0.14 -2.42 9.37
CA LEU A 75 0.68 -1.22 8.73
C LEU A 75 0.86 -1.49 7.24
N PHE A 76 0.34 -0.59 6.42
CA PHE A 76 0.47 -0.64 4.96
C PHE A 76 1.06 0.66 4.45
N CYS A 77 2.14 0.58 3.68
CA CYS A 77 2.65 1.72 2.95
C CYS A 77 1.98 1.69 1.57
N ILE A 78 1.19 2.72 1.28
CA ILE A 78 0.44 2.84 0.04
C ILE A 78 1.12 3.93 -0.80
N PHE A 79 1.65 3.53 -1.94
CA PHE A 79 2.22 4.37 -2.97
C PHE A 79 1.18 4.62 -4.04
N PHE A 80 1.16 5.82 -4.59
CA PHE A 80 0.21 6.14 -5.63
C PHE A 80 0.66 7.30 -6.50
N ARG A 81 0.16 7.30 -7.73
CA ARG A 81 0.15 8.47 -8.60
C ARG A 81 -1.29 8.93 -8.76
N ASN A 82 -1.50 10.24 -8.64
CA ASN A 82 -2.78 10.84 -8.94
C ASN A 82 -2.59 12.10 -9.79
N SER A 83 -3.02 12.05 -11.04
CA SER A 83 -2.91 13.17 -11.97
C SER A 83 -3.99 13.06 -13.03
N THR A 84 -4.56 14.20 -13.43
CA THR A 84 -5.54 14.30 -14.52
C THR A 84 -5.00 13.84 -15.88
N LEU A 85 -3.68 13.66 -16.00
CA LEU A 85 -3.01 13.13 -17.20
C LEU A 85 -2.89 11.60 -17.22
N LEU A 86 -3.34 10.92 -16.15
CA LEU A 86 -3.32 9.47 -16.04
C LEU A 86 -4.72 8.89 -16.27
N ASP A 87 -4.76 7.63 -16.68
CA ASP A 87 -6.01 6.92 -16.92
C ASP A 87 -6.83 6.73 -15.64
N THR A 88 -8.16 6.73 -15.80
CA THR A 88 -9.08 6.42 -14.71
C THR A 88 -8.89 4.98 -14.26
N ASN A 89 -8.79 4.81 -12.95
CA ASN A 89 -8.69 3.52 -12.30
C ASN A 89 -10.09 2.98 -12.00
N ASN A 90 -10.65 2.28 -12.99
CA ASN A 90 -12.00 1.71 -12.92
C ASN A 90 -12.18 0.75 -11.73
N LEU A 91 -11.11 0.11 -11.28
CA LEU A 91 -11.15 -0.76 -10.12
C LEU A 91 -11.35 0.04 -8.82
N ILE A 92 -10.68 1.19 -8.69
CA ILE A 92 -10.90 2.09 -7.55
C ILE A 92 -12.31 2.69 -7.58
N GLU A 93 -12.81 3.04 -8.77
CA GLU A 93 -14.20 3.49 -8.93
C GLU A 93 -15.21 2.41 -8.52
N ALA A 94 -14.95 1.14 -8.87
CA ALA A 94 -15.78 0.02 -8.42
C ALA A 94 -15.69 -0.23 -6.91
N MET A 95 -14.52 -0.05 -6.30
CA MET A 95 -14.32 -0.18 -4.85
C MET A 95 -14.97 0.97 -4.06
N VAL A 96 -15.04 2.16 -4.66
CA VAL A 96 -15.56 3.38 -4.02
C VAL A 96 -16.52 4.10 -4.98
N PRO A 97 -17.78 3.62 -5.09
CA PRO A 97 -18.73 4.16 -6.06
C PRO A 97 -18.92 5.69 -5.94
N GLY A 98 -18.94 6.36 -7.10
CA GLY A 98 -19.06 7.82 -7.17
C GLY A 98 -17.77 8.59 -6.88
N ARG A 99 -16.63 7.89 -6.74
CA ARG A 99 -15.31 8.50 -6.60
C ARG A 99 -14.43 8.11 -7.77
N THR A 100 -13.85 9.12 -8.42
CA THR A 100 -12.88 8.90 -9.49
C THR A 100 -11.46 8.96 -8.94
N TRP A 101 -10.62 8.06 -9.44
CA TRP A 101 -9.19 8.05 -9.19
C TRP A 101 -8.45 7.89 -10.51
N THR A 102 -7.42 8.69 -10.74
CA THR A 102 -6.65 8.69 -12.00
C THR A 102 -5.20 8.31 -11.74
N GLY A 103 -4.82 7.09 -12.12
CA GLY A 103 -3.49 6.52 -11.90
C GLY A 103 -3.46 5.25 -11.03
N ASP A 104 -2.25 4.70 -10.88
CA ASP A 104 -2.01 3.43 -10.20
C ASP A 104 -1.84 3.61 -8.69
N ILE A 105 -2.20 2.57 -7.94
CA ILE A 105 -1.93 2.45 -6.50
C ILE A 105 -1.16 1.15 -6.27
N LEU A 106 -0.10 1.19 -5.45
CA LEU A 106 0.66 0.02 -5.00
C LEU A 106 0.70 0.00 -3.47
N ALA A 107 0.34 -1.11 -2.88
CA ALA A 107 0.36 -1.29 -1.43
C ALA A 107 1.33 -2.40 -1.02
N VAL A 108 2.18 -2.10 -0.03
CA VAL A 108 3.09 -3.06 0.61
C VAL A 108 2.81 -3.12 2.10
N ARG A 109 3.05 -4.29 2.70
CA ARG A 109 2.95 -4.42 4.15
C ARG A 109 4.22 -3.91 4.82
N ALA A 110 4.06 -2.99 5.76
CA ALA A 110 5.13 -2.51 6.62
C ALA A 110 5.22 -3.37 7.89
N ALA A 111 6.42 -3.46 8.47
CA ALA A 111 6.64 -4.12 9.75
C ALA A 111 5.84 -3.45 10.87
N ALA A 112 5.19 -4.24 11.73
CA ALA A 112 4.23 -3.74 12.72
C ALA A 112 4.85 -3.00 13.93
N LYS A 113 6.18 -3.03 14.12
CA LYS A 113 6.82 -2.18 15.13
C LYS A 113 6.72 -0.73 14.63
N ASN A 114 6.43 0.21 15.53
CA ASN A 114 6.24 1.65 15.27
C ASN A 114 7.36 2.37 14.49
N ASN A 115 8.38 1.66 14.02
CA ASN A 115 9.36 2.12 13.07
C ASN A 115 9.10 1.45 11.70
N VAL A 116 8.91 2.29 10.68
CA VAL A 116 8.83 1.94 9.25
C VAL A 116 10.17 1.39 8.71
N ASP A 117 11.03 0.81 9.56
CA ASP A 117 12.38 0.35 9.21
C ASP A 117 12.35 -0.98 8.44
N GLY A 118 11.19 -1.39 7.89
CA GLY A 118 11.09 -2.58 7.07
C GLY A 118 9.72 -2.84 6.44
N VAL A 119 9.78 -3.54 5.30
CA VAL A 119 8.63 -4.17 4.63
C VAL A 119 8.61 -5.67 4.94
N VAL A 120 7.43 -6.28 4.89
CA VAL A 120 7.26 -7.74 5.01
C VAL A 120 6.42 -8.26 3.85
N HIS A 121 6.56 -9.55 3.52
CA HIS A 121 5.72 -10.17 2.50
C HIS A 121 4.24 -10.13 2.90
N LEU A 122 3.38 -9.93 1.90
CA LEU A 122 1.93 -10.10 2.06
C LEU A 122 1.59 -11.54 2.41
N CYS A 123 0.79 -11.70 3.47
CA CYS A 123 0.13 -12.95 3.81
C CYS A 123 -1.22 -13.05 3.09
N SER A 124 -1.82 -14.24 3.02
CA SER A 124 -3.13 -14.46 2.39
C SER A 124 -4.24 -13.53 2.91
N ASN A 125 -4.24 -13.24 4.22
CA ASN A 125 -5.27 -12.39 4.84
C ASN A 125 -5.02 -10.88 4.66
N ASP A 126 -3.88 -10.49 4.08
CA ASP A 126 -3.57 -9.07 3.89
C ASP A 126 -4.35 -8.45 2.74
N ASP A 127 -4.79 -9.23 1.75
CA ASP A 127 -5.50 -8.70 0.58
C ASP A 127 -6.76 -7.91 0.99
N ILE A 128 -7.59 -8.48 1.87
CA ILE A 128 -8.83 -7.83 2.37
C ILE A 128 -8.49 -6.55 3.16
N LEU A 129 -7.46 -6.61 4.00
CA LEU A 129 -7.06 -5.48 4.83
C LEU A 129 -6.45 -4.34 3.99
N ILE A 130 -5.74 -4.68 2.91
CA ILE A 130 -5.22 -3.71 1.94
C ILE A 130 -6.36 -3.11 1.14
N ASP A 131 -7.30 -3.90 0.64
CA ASP A 131 -8.47 -3.41 -0.10
C ASP A 131 -9.24 -2.41 0.77
N PHE A 132 -9.42 -2.70 2.06
CA PHE A 132 -10.01 -1.78 3.02
C PHE A 132 -9.17 -0.51 3.25
N ALA A 133 -7.84 -0.65 3.37
CA ALA A 133 -6.92 0.47 3.54
C ALA A 133 -6.94 1.43 2.35
N VAL A 134 -6.91 0.89 1.12
CA VAL A 134 -6.97 1.63 -0.14
C VAL A 134 -8.31 2.34 -0.27
N ARG A 135 -9.43 1.63 -0.04
CA ARG A 135 -10.77 2.25 -0.04
C ARG A 135 -10.84 3.43 0.94
N SER A 136 -10.41 3.22 2.18
CA SER A 136 -10.42 4.25 3.22
C SER A 136 -9.55 5.46 2.84
N LEU A 137 -8.40 5.21 2.20
CA LEU A 137 -7.52 6.26 1.71
C LEU A 137 -8.20 7.10 0.62
N VAL A 138 -8.74 6.44 -0.42
CA VAL A 138 -9.40 7.08 -1.55
C VAL A 138 -10.61 7.89 -1.08
N GLU A 139 -11.46 7.33 -0.22
CA GLU A 139 -12.62 8.02 0.35
C GLU A 139 -12.21 9.32 1.07
N ARG A 140 -11.10 9.31 1.82
CA ARG A 140 -10.62 10.51 2.53
C ARG A 140 -10.04 11.54 1.58
N MET A 141 -9.19 11.12 0.64
CA MET A 141 -8.53 12.02 -0.31
C MET A 141 -9.56 12.71 -1.22
N THR A 142 -10.56 11.98 -1.70
CA THR A 142 -11.62 12.54 -2.56
C THR A 142 -12.59 13.45 -1.81
N ARG A 143 -12.57 13.45 -0.48
CA ARG A 143 -13.26 14.45 0.38
C ARG A 143 -12.38 15.67 0.71
N GLY A 144 -11.17 15.76 0.17
CA GLY A 144 -10.23 16.84 0.45
C GLY A 144 -9.62 16.79 1.86
N LEU A 145 -9.76 15.67 2.57
CA LEU A 145 -9.19 15.51 3.91
C LEU A 145 -7.66 15.37 3.80
N ARG A 146 -6.94 16.17 4.59
CA ARG A 146 -5.49 16.02 4.73
C ARG A 146 -5.17 14.64 5.29
N LEU A 147 -4.16 13.99 4.71
CA LEU A 147 -3.61 12.73 5.19
C LEU A 147 -2.76 13.02 6.43
N CYS A 148 -3.37 13.03 7.61
CA CYS A 148 -2.61 12.95 8.86
C CYS A 148 -2.12 11.50 9.01
N ILE A 149 -0.81 11.31 9.11
CA ILE A 149 -0.20 9.98 9.33
C ILE A 149 -0.13 9.72 10.83
N PRO A 150 -0.61 8.56 11.33
CA PRO A 150 -1.28 7.47 10.61
C PRO A 150 -2.78 7.71 10.37
N VAL A 151 -3.29 7.18 9.25
CA VAL A 151 -4.74 7.04 9.02
C VAL A 151 -5.23 5.79 9.74
N TYR A 152 -6.23 5.91 10.61
CA TYR A 152 -6.70 4.84 11.53
C TYR A 152 -8.10 4.30 11.17
N PRO A 153 -8.29 3.57 10.06
CA PRO A 153 -9.56 2.94 9.79
C PRO A 153 -9.68 1.64 10.60
N VAL A 154 -10.85 1.41 11.20
CA VAL A 154 -11.20 0.18 11.92
C VAL A 154 -11.95 -0.73 10.95
N PHE A 155 -11.42 -1.94 10.71
CA PHE A 155 -12.07 -2.90 9.83
C PHE A 155 -13.11 -3.69 10.61
N CYS A 156 -14.39 -3.45 10.31
CA CYS A 156 -15.52 -4.26 10.77
C CYS A 156 -16.11 -4.98 9.55
N MET A 157 -16.17 -6.31 9.61
CA MET A 157 -16.88 -7.13 8.62
C MET A 157 -18.37 -7.14 8.94
#